data_AF-A0A954ESP5-F1
#
_entry.id   AF-A0A954ESP5-F1
#
_cell.length_a   1.000
_cell.length_b   1.000
_cell.length_c   1.000
_cell.angle_alpha   90.00
_cell.angle_beta   90.00
_cell.angle_gamma   90.00
#
_symmetry.space_group_name_H-M   'P 1'
#
loop_
_entity.id
_entity.type
_entity.pdbx_description
1 polymer ?
#
loop_
_entity_poly.entity_id
_entity_poly.type
_entity_poly.pdbx_seq_one_letter_code
_entity_poly.pdbx_strand_id
1 'polypeptide(L)'
;MKQNPYINGQVDHLLDQVVDLLPDSPDLNLDDLTEGLRSRFQAILAERRSVWTPPELAQEWGVSPDKILDWIRSGELPAMNLAATQNGRPRYRIDQDGIDTFKRRRANHSPTPKQTRKRKPPADVIEFF
;
A
#
# COMPACT_ATOMS: atom_id res chain seq x y z
N MET A 1 16.16 -5.19 19.01
CA MET A 1 14.78 -5.30 18.50
C MET A 1 13.83 -5.26 19.68
N LYS A 2 13.03 -4.19 19.85
CA LYS A 2 12.01 -4.11 20.90
C LYS A 2 10.67 -4.52 20.28
N GLN A 3 10.14 -5.69 20.65
CA GLN A 3 8.85 -6.18 20.16
C GLN A 3 7.70 -5.37 20.77
N ASN A 4 6.68 -5.06 19.96
CA ASN A 4 5.55 -4.21 20.31
C ASN A 4 4.38 -5.09 20.82
N PRO A 5 3.91 -4.92 22.08
CA PRO A 5 2.97 -5.84 22.73
C PRO A 5 1.53 -5.81 22.16
N TYR A 6 1.19 -4.84 21.31
CA TYR A 6 -0.16 -4.70 20.72
C TYR A 6 -0.46 -5.66 19.55
N ILE A 7 0.48 -6.55 19.18
CA ILE A 7 0.31 -7.47 18.05
C ILE A 7 -0.42 -8.75 18.48
N ASN A 8 -0.26 -9.22 19.71
CA ASN A 8 -0.74 -10.55 20.11
C ASN A 8 -2.28 -10.63 20.21
N GLY A 9 -2.93 -9.66 20.87
CA GLY A 9 -4.38 -9.72 21.13
C GLY A 9 -5.29 -9.56 19.90
N GLN A 10 -4.78 -9.02 18.78
CA GLN A 10 -5.57 -8.82 17.56
C GLN A 10 -5.55 -10.05 16.63
N VAL A 11 -4.57 -10.95 16.82
CA VAL A 11 -4.43 -12.18 16.02
C VAL A 11 -5.33 -13.29 16.55
N ASP A 12 -5.49 -13.37 17.88
CA ASP A 12 -6.32 -14.40 18.51
C ASP A 12 -7.82 -14.23 18.13
N HIS A 13 -8.34 -13.00 18.08
CA HIS A 13 -9.75 -12.76 17.73
C HIS A 13 -10.09 -13.09 16.25
N LEU A 14 -9.16 -12.88 15.32
CA LEU A 14 -9.40 -13.18 13.90
C LEU A 14 -9.28 -14.68 13.57
N LEU A 15 -8.54 -15.45 14.39
CA LEU A 15 -8.45 -16.90 14.26
C LEU A 15 -9.74 -17.59 14.72
N ASP A 16 -10.36 -17.12 15.82
CA ASP A 16 -11.65 -17.65 16.28
C ASP A 16 -12.76 -17.52 15.22
N GLN A 17 -12.73 -16.47 14.37
CA GLN A 17 -13.69 -16.30 13.27
C GLN A 17 -13.46 -17.18 12.04
N VAL A 18 -12.22 -17.66 11.82
CA VAL A 18 -11.88 -18.48 10.65
C VAL A 18 -11.99 -19.98 10.97
N VAL A 19 -11.84 -20.36 12.24
CA VAL A 19 -11.97 -21.74 12.72
C VAL A 19 -13.39 -22.30 12.54
N ASP A 20 -14.43 -21.46 12.56
CA ASP A 20 -15.83 -21.88 12.35
C ASP A 20 -16.18 -22.31 10.91
N LEU A 21 -15.27 -22.14 9.93
CA LEU A 21 -15.54 -22.40 8.51
C LEU A 21 -14.83 -23.63 7.93
N LEU A 22 -14.15 -24.47 8.73
CA LEU A 22 -13.45 -25.65 8.25
C LEU A 22 -14.03 -26.94 8.85
N PRO A 23 -14.68 -27.83 8.07
CA PRO A 23 -15.31 -29.03 8.59
C PRO A 23 -14.29 -30.09 9.03
N ASP A 24 -14.68 -30.84 10.06
CA ASP A 24 -14.04 -32.02 10.65
C ASP A 24 -13.09 -32.79 9.69
N SER A 25 -11.78 -32.64 9.90
CA SER A 25 -10.75 -33.52 9.32
C SER A 25 -9.90 -34.11 10.45
N PRO A 26 -10.01 -35.42 10.75
CA PRO A 26 -9.55 -35.99 12.01
C PRO A 26 -8.06 -36.40 12.07
N ASP A 27 -7.24 -36.14 11.04
CA ASP A 27 -5.88 -36.74 10.96
C ASP A 27 -4.71 -35.76 10.78
N LEU A 28 -4.92 -34.46 11.00
CA LEU A 28 -3.83 -33.49 11.00
C LEU A 28 -3.73 -32.84 12.38
N ASN A 29 -2.60 -33.02 13.07
CA ASN A 29 -2.33 -32.37 14.36
C ASN A 29 -2.61 -30.85 14.23
N LEU A 30 -3.74 -30.44 14.82
CA LEU A 30 -4.32 -29.11 14.71
C LEU A 30 -3.40 -28.04 15.33
N ASP A 31 -2.56 -28.43 16.29
CA ASP A 31 -1.56 -27.57 16.93
C ASP A 31 -0.37 -27.24 16.00
N ASP A 32 0.09 -28.20 15.18
CA ASP A 32 1.21 -27.98 14.24
C ASP A 32 0.80 -27.13 13.03
N LEU A 33 -0.42 -27.32 12.52
CA LEU A 33 -0.96 -26.50 11.43
C LEU A 33 -1.27 -25.07 11.89
N THR A 34 -1.74 -24.91 13.13
CA THR A 34 -2.03 -23.58 13.68
C THR A 34 -0.76 -22.83 14.07
N GLU A 35 0.30 -23.46 14.59
CA GLU A 35 1.59 -22.77 14.79
C GLU A 35 2.24 -22.35 13.47
N GLY A 36 2.23 -23.21 12.45
CA GLY A 36 2.77 -22.87 11.13
C GLY A 36 2.02 -21.71 10.46
N LEU A 37 0.68 -21.69 10.56
CA LEU A 37 -0.14 -20.58 10.08
C LEU A 37 0.03 -19.33 10.94
N ARG A 38 0.05 -19.43 12.27
CA ARG A 38 0.31 -18.31 13.18
C ARG A 38 1.66 -17.67 12.89
N SER A 39 2.71 -18.46 12.71
CA SER A 39 4.06 -17.98 12.44
C SER A 39 4.15 -17.29 11.07
N ARG A 40 3.50 -17.85 10.03
CA ARG A 40 3.40 -17.20 8.72
C ARG A 40 2.54 -15.94 8.74
N PHE A 41 1.41 -15.93 9.42
CA PHE A 41 0.56 -14.75 9.55
C PHE A 41 1.23 -13.66 10.39
N GLN A 42 1.90 -14.02 11.48
CA GLN A 42 2.70 -13.09 12.27
C GLN A 42 3.86 -12.51 11.45
N ALA A 43 4.55 -13.32 10.65
CA ALA A 43 5.57 -12.83 9.73
C ALA A 43 4.98 -11.85 8.72
N ILE A 44 3.87 -12.19 8.06
CA ILE A 44 3.18 -11.32 7.09
C ILE A 44 2.70 -10.02 7.75
N LEU A 45 2.17 -10.07 8.96
CA LEU A 45 1.66 -8.89 9.69
C LEU A 45 2.80 -8.02 10.24
N ALA A 46 3.90 -8.63 10.66
CA ALA A 46 5.10 -7.91 11.09
C ALA A 46 5.78 -7.21 9.90
N GLU A 47 5.84 -7.87 8.75
CA GLU A 47 6.42 -7.33 7.51
C GLU A 47 5.61 -6.16 6.95
N ARG A 48 4.29 -6.16 7.14
CA ARG A 48 3.39 -5.07 6.70
C ARG A 48 3.39 -3.83 7.59
N ARG A 49 3.88 -3.91 8.83
CA ARG A 49 3.84 -2.79 9.80
C ARG A 49 5.17 -2.03 9.92
N SER A 50 5.94 -1.94 8.83
CA SER A 50 7.09 -1.04 8.80
C SER A 50 6.62 0.40 8.54
N VAL A 51 6.82 1.27 9.52
CA VAL A 51 6.45 2.69 9.45
C VAL A 51 7.70 3.51 9.17
N TRP A 52 7.70 4.21 8.05
CA TRP A 52 8.83 5.00 7.58
C TRP A 52 8.67 6.48 7.93
N THR A 53 9.77 7.15 8.26
CA THR A 53 9.83 8.61 8.25
C THR A 53 10.19 9.15 6.87
N PRO A 54 9.81 10.38 6.52
CA PRO A 54 10.25 11.02 5.27
C PRO A 54 11.77 10.99 5.03
N PRO A 55 12.66 11.31 5.99
CA PRO A 55 14.10 11.23 5.76
C PRO A 55 14.61 9.79 5.55
N GLU A 56 14.09 8.80 6.28
CA GLU A 56 14.46 7.39 6.06
C GLU A 56 14.06 6.92 4.66
N LEU A 57 12.84 7.25 4.23
CA LEU A 57 12.36 6.89 2.90
C LEU A 57 13.14 7.61 1.78
N ALA A 58 13.57 8.85 2.03
CA ALA A 58 14.41 9.63 1.12
C ALA A 58 15.78 8.99 0.93
N GLN A 59 16.40 8.53 2.01
CA GLN A 59 17.66 7.82 1.97
C GLN A 59 17.55 6.51 1.17
N GLU A 60 16.50 5.74 1.42
CA GLU A 60 16.24 4.47 0.72
C GLU A 60 16.02 4.65 -0.78
N TRP A 61 15.28 5.70 -1.19
CA TRP A 61 14.95 5.94 -2.60
C TRP A 61 15.96 6.86 -3.32
N GLY A 62 16.96 7.38 -2.62
CA GLY A 62 17.92 8.32 -3.18
C GLY A 62 17.29 9.65 -3.63
N VAL A 63 16.22 10.10 -2.98
CA VAL A 63 15.53 11.37 -3.28
C VAL A 63 15.68 12.36 -2.12
N SER A 64 15.48 13.65 -2.38
CA SER A 64 15.50 14.64 -1.30
C SER A 64 14.30 14.47 -0.36
N PRO A 65 14.47 14.67 0.96
CA PRO A 65 13.35 14.64 1.92
C PRO A 65 12.25 15.64 1.57
N ASP A 66 12.61 16.81 1.05
CA ASP A 66 11.65 17.84 0.62
C ASP A 66 10.72 17.33 -0.49
N LYS A 67 11.25 16.55 -1.44
CA LYS A 67 10.45 15.97 -2.52
C LYS A 67 9.42 14.97 -2.00
N ILE A 68 9.76 14.22 -0.94
CA ILE A 68 8.80 13.33 -0.26
C ILE A 68 7.75 14.15 0.47
N LEU A 69 8.15 15.21 1.19
CA LEU A 69 7.20 16.12 1.85
C LEU A 69 6.23 16.75 0.86
N ASP A 70 6.69 17.10 -0.33
CA ASP A 70 5.85 17.65 -1.39
C ASP A 70 4.83 16.62 -1.89
N TRP A 71 5.20 15.35 -2.05
CA TRP A 71 4.23 14.28 -2.39
C TRP A 71 3.20 14.01 -1.30
N ILE A 72 3.60 14.16 -0.03
CA ILE A 72 2.66 14.05 1.09
C ILE A 72 1.69 15.23 1.07
N ARG A 73 2.19 16.44 0.86
CA ARG A 73 1.37 17.67 0.78
C ARG A 73 0.44 17.67 -0.42
N SER A 74 0.88 17.12 -1.57
CA SER A 74 0.04 16.99 -2.76
C SER A 74 -0.98 15.86 -2.68
N GLY A 75 -0.87 14.96 -1.69
CA GLY A 75 -1.72 13.78 -1.56
C GLY A 75 -1.36 12.64 -2.52
N GLU A 76 -0.24 12.75 -3.24
CA GLU A 76 0.29 11.66 -4.07
C GLU A 76 0.75 10.47 -3.21
N LEU A 77 1.42 10.77 -2.09
CA LEU A 77 1.94 9.79 -1.15
C LEU A 77 1.09 9.79 0.13
N PRO A 78 0.31 8.73 0.40
CA PRO A 78 -0.46 8.60 1.62
C PRO A 78 0.45 8.55 2.85
N ALA A 79 0.21 9.42 3.82
CA ALA A 79 0.95 9.46 5.08
C ALA A 79 0.03 9.90 6.23
N MET A 80 0.35 9.45 7.44
CA MET A 80 -0.31 9.86 8.67
C MET A 80 0.42 11.05 9.30
N ASN A 81 -0.33 12.11 9.63
CA ASN A 81 0.21 13.23 10.40
C ASN A 81 0.02 12.96 11.90
N LEU A 82 1.13 12.80 12.62
CA LEU A 82 1.17 12.58 14.07
C LEU A 82 1.46 13.86 14.87
N ALA A 83 1.18 15.03 14.31
CA ALA A 83 1.29 16.28 15.04
C ALA A 83 0.30 16.30 16.22
N ALA A 84 0.77 16.71 17.41
CA ALA A 84 -0.06 16.80 18.61
C ALA A 84 -1.17 17.86 18.51
N THR A 85 -0.99 18.84 17.62
CA THR A 85 -1.96 19.91 17.34
C THR A 85 -2.08 20.06 15.83
N GLN A 86 -3.27 20.39 15.34
CA GLN A 86 -3.54 20.51 13.90
C GLN A 86 -2.71 21.62 13.23
N ASN A 87 -2.36 22.67 13.98
CA ASN A 87 -1.52 23.79 13.50
C ASN A 87 -0.03 23.66 13.92
N GLY A 88 0.37 22.55 14.53
CA GLY A 88 1.75 22.32 14.95
C GLY A 88 2.67 21.89 13.81
N ARG A 89 3.97 21.71 14.12
CA ARG A 89 4.94 21.17 13.15
C ARG A 89 4.51 19.74 12.74
N PRO A 90 4.23 19.48 11.44
CA PRO A 90 3.80 18.17 10.99
C PRO A 90 4.83 17.10 11.30
N ARG A 91 4.38 15.92 11.71
CA ARG A 91 5.22 14.74 11.95
C ARG A 91 4.65 13.58 11.14
N TYR A 92 5.12 13.45 9.90
CA TYR A 92 4.59 12.44 9.00
C TYR A 92 5.19 11.06 9.28
N ARG A 93 4.34 10.05 9.17
CA ARG A 93 4.68 8.63 9.15
C ARG A 93 4.02 7.97 7.96
N ILE A 94 4.77 7.14 7.25
CA ILE A 94 4.37 6.53 5.99
C ILE A 94 4.33 5.03 6.20
N ASP A 95 3.16 4.45 6.02
CA ASP A 95 2.99 2.99 6.11
C ASP A 95 3.40 2.32 4.81
N GLN A 96 3.73 1.03 4.90
CA GLN A 96 4.07 0.20 3.76
C GLN A 96 2.97 0.21 2.68
N ASP A 97 1.69 0.16 3.08
CA ASP A 97 0.55 0.22 2.15
C ASP A 97 0.50 1.56 1.37
N GLY A 98 0.90 2.66 2.02
CA GLY A 98 1.01 3.98 1.39
C GLY A 98 2.13 4.01 0.35
N ILE A 99 3.28 3.42 0.68
CA ILE A 99 4.40 3.22 -0.24
C ILE A 99 3.99 2.38 -1.45
N ASP A 100 3.31 1.26 -1.23
CA ASP A 100 2.91 0.36 -2.31
C ASP A 100 1.86 1.02 -3.22
N THR A 101 0.93 1.77 -2.65
CA THR A 101 -0.04 2.58 -3.42
C THR A 101 0.67 3.62 -4.28
N PHE A 102 1.66 4.32 -3.73
CA PHE A 102 2.45 5.29 -4.46
C PHE A 102 3.26 4.65 -5.60
N LYS A 103 3.94 3.53 -5.32
CA LYS A 103 4.69 2.76 -6.32
C LYS A 103 3.77 2.28 -7.45
N ARG A 104 2.56 1.82 -7.14
CA ARG A 104 1.57 1.42 -8.16
C ARG A 104 1.12 2.60 -9.02
N ARG A 105 0.81 3.75 -8.40
CA ARG A 105 0.39 4.97 -9.13
C ARG A 105 1.47 5.50 -10.08
N ARG A 106 2.73 5.40 -9.66
CA ARG A 106 3.90 5.84 -10.44
C ARG A 106 4.58 4.75 -11.25
N ALA A 107 4.11 3.51 -11.16
CA ALA A 107 4.58 2.45 -12.02
C ALA A 107 4.37 2.92 -13.45
N ASN A 108 5.44 2.88 -14.24
CA ASN A 108 5.41 3.37 -15.60
C ASN A 108 4.57 2.40 -16.43
N HIS A 109 3.26 2.60 -16.43
CA HIS A 109 2.35 1.96 -17.37
C HIS A 109 2.66 2.59 -18.72
N SER A 110 3.17 1.79 -19.66
CA SER A 110 3.46 2.22 -21.02
C SER A 110 2.34 3.14 -21.51
N PRO A 111 2.65 4.37 -21.96
CA PRO A 111 1.63 5.35 -22.28
C PRO A 111 0.68 4.75 -23.31
N THR A 112 -0.61 4.72 -23.00
CA THR A 112 -1.63 4.37 -24.00
C THR A 112 -1.44 5.32 -25.17
N PRO A 113 -1.22 4.82 -26.40
CA PRO A 113 -0.89 5.66 -27.54
C PRO A 113 -1.97 6.72 -27.70
N LYS A 114 -1.54 7.99 -27.70
CA LYS A 114 -2.41 9.15 -27.82
C LYS A 114 -3.25 8.98 -29.08
N GLN A 115 -4.57 8.85 -28.95
CA GLN A 115 -5.45 8.69 -30.11
C GLN A 115 -5.31 9.91 -31.03
N THR A 116 -4.71 9.70 -32.20
CA THR A 116 -4.59 10.74 -33.22
C THR A 116 -6.00 11.07 -33.71
N ARG A 117 -6.43 12.31 -33.52
CA ARG A 117 -7.75 12.78 -33.94
C ARG A 117 -7.86 12.66 -35.46
N LYS A 118 -8.71 11.76 -35.95
CA LYS A 118 -9.00 11.64 -37.39
C LYS A 118 -9.58 12.98 -37.87
N ARG A 119 -8.93 13.60 -38.84
CA ARG A 119 -9.44 14.83 -39.49
C ARG A 119 -10.71 14.43 -40.25
N LYS A 120 -11.80 15.19 -40.06
CA LYS A 120 -13.02 15.01 -40.85
C LYS A 120 -12.69 15.35 -42.31
N PRO A 121 -13.12 14.53 -43.29
CA PRO A 121 -12.97 14.91 -44.69
C PRO A 121 -13.74 16.20 -44.97
N PRO A 122 -13.23 17.09 -45.84
CA PRO A 122 -13.94 18.29 -46.24
C PRO A 122 -15.26 17.93 -46.93
N ALA A 123 -16.32 18.67 -46.61
CA ALA A 123 -17.69 18.37 -46.99
C ALA A 123 -18.08 18.76 -48.44
N ASP A 124 -17.14 19.16 -49.28
CA ASP A 124 -17.42 19.66 -50.63
C ASP A 124 -16.55 18.97 -51.69
N VAL A 125 -16.80 17.69 -51.95
CA VAL A 125 -16.36 17.03 -53.18
C VAL A 125 -17.62 16.59 -53.93
N ILE A 126 -18.08 17.43 -54.86
CA ILE A 126 -19.14 17.08 -55.80
C ILE A 126 -18.44 16.43 -57.00
N GLU A 127 -18.61 15.11 -57.13
CA GLU A 127 -18.18 14.36 -58.31
C GLU A 127 -19.17 14.62 -59.46
N PHE A 128 -18.69 15.19 -60.56
CA PHE A 128 -19.46 15.29 -61.81
C PHE A 128 -19.13 14.05 -62.67
N PHE A 129 -20.15 13.26 -63.00
CA PHE A 129 -20.12 12.20 -64.01
C PHE A 129 -21.05 12.57 -65.17
#